data_AF-A0A4R7GE53-F1
#
_entry.id   AF-A0A4R7GE53-F1
#
_cell.length_a   1.000
_cell.length_b   1.000
_cell.length_c   1.000
_cell.angle_alpha   90.00
_cell.angle_beta   90.00
_cell.angle_gamma   90.00
#
_symmetry.space_group_name_H-M   'P 1'
#
loop_
_entity.id
_entity.type
_entity.pdbx_description
1 polymer ?
#
loop_
_entity_poly.entity_id
_entity_poly.type
_entity_poly.pdbx_seq_one_letter_code
_entity_poly.pdbx_strand_id
1 'polypeptide(L)'
;MKKLTLLAGALVFSLTSLNSYAVTPPPMQTSTQTEKLAVQPIHNPPQVIYRIDKNRYLTLEDYSNCDDGSIYYRNDSRKIKTKLWFLSKGTMNYKGKFIWAAKNDDMLAIPLVSGDNAPCGDPLRGCAYSILSASNDGGKTFNDIKFRATDSLASKDYTIVISDNAIYIKSINYNADKYVRNNEGAFIQPRELSINNIFYKKLLAMGIPDDALDKKNLLDVNGSLLSTKYSYTNEQLSDLGNKVSALYYDIRDNTPQDTIPKLMPFPQSATQFTCNTALLPTQPKNQG
;
A
#
# COMPACT_ATOMS: atom_id res chain seq x y z
N MET A 1 -25.91 -34.74 54.88
CA MET A 1 -26.19 -33.58 54.00
C MET A 1 -26.70 -34.11 52.66
N LYS A 2 -27.75 -33.47 52.14
CA LYS A 2 -28.79 -34.05 51.28
C LYS A 2 -28.30 -34.41 49.86
N LYS A 3 -28.82 -35.55 49.38
CA LYS A 3 -28.67 -36.13 48.04
C LYS A 3 -29.60 -35.46 47.03
N LEU A 4 -29.14 -35.37 45.79
CA LEU A 4 -29.85 -34.94 44.59
C LEU A 4 -30.81 -36.05 44.13
N THR A 5 -32.08 -35.73 43.94
CA THR A 5 -33.10 -36.62 43.35
C THR A 5 -33.35 -36.24 41.90
N LEU A 6 -33.20 -37.23 41.03
CA LEU A 6 -33.62 -37.25 39.62
C LEU A 6 -34.90 -38.08 39.57
N LEU A 7 -35.98 -37.55 38.99
CA LEU A 7 -37.20 -38.30 38.73
C LEU A 7 -37.71 -38.00 37.34
N ALA A 8 -37.79 -39.09 36.56
CA ALA A 8 -38.41 -39.20 35.26
C ALA A 8 -39.93 -39.00 35.36
N GLY A 9 -40.52 -38.42 34.30
CA GLY A 9 -41.97 -38.34 34.10
C GLY A 9 -42.30 -38.69 32.66
N ALA A 10 -43.18 -39.69 32.50
CA ALA A 10 -43.40 -40.47 31.30
C ALA A 10 -44.28 -39.80 30.23
N LEU A 11 -44.08 -40.27 29.00
CA LEU A 11 -44.91 -40.08 27.81
C LEU A 11 -46.35 -40.59 28.01
N VAL A 12 -47.34 -39.79 27.64
CA VAL A 12 -48.68 -40.26 27.28
C VAL A 12 -49.08 -39.58 25.96
N PHE A 13 -49.28 -40.40 24.93
CA PHE A 13 -49.95 -40.01 23.69
C PHE A 13 -51.46 -40.00 23.92
N SER A 14 -52.12 -38.92 23.52
CA SER A 14 -53.55 -38.95 23.17
C SER A 14 -53.79 -38.10 21.93
N LEU A 15 -54.11 -38.81 20.83
CA LEU A 15 -54.65 -38.27 19.59
C LEU A 15 -56.08 -37.78 19.83
N THR A 16 -56.34 -36.52 19.53
CA THR A 16 -57.69 -36.06 19.16
C THR A 16 -57.59 -35.15 17.94
N SER A 17 -58.58 -35.32 17.05
CA SER A 17 -58.59 -34.92 15.66
C SER A 17 -59.39 -33.64 15.42
N LEU A 18 -59.07 -33.02 14.27
CA LEU A 18 -59.87 -32.09 13.45
C LEU A 18 -60.09 -30.67 14.01
N ASN A 19 -59.47 -29.67 13.35
CA ASN A 19 -60.15 -28.96 12.27
C ASN A 19 -59.17 -28.09 11.46
N SER A 20 -59.32 -28.19 10.15
CA SER A 20 -58.52 -27.56 9.12
C SER A 20 -58.78 -26.06 8.99
N TYR A 21 -57.71 -25.26 8.96
CA TYR A 21 -57.65 -24.07 8.13
C TYR A 21 -56.36 -24.16 7.31
N ALA A 22 -56.53 -24.55 6.04
CA ALA A 22 -55.47 -24.53 5.05
C ALA A 22 -55.21 -23.06 4.67
N VAL A 23 -54.05 -22.54 5.09
CA VAL A 23 -53.51 -21.30 4.53
C VAL A 23 -52.91 -21.67 3.18
N THR A 24 -53.55 -21.21 2.11
CA THR A 24 -53.03 -21.35 0.74
C THR A 24 -51.70 -20.58 0.62
N PRO A 25 -50.65 -21.19 0.06
CA PRO A 25 -49.44 -20.44 -0.29
C PRO A 25 -49.77 -19.44 -1.41
N PRO A 26 -49.17 -18.23 -1.39
CA PRO A 26 -49.43 -17.21 -2.39
C PRO A 26 -49.01 -17.68 -3.79
N PRO A 27 -49.69 -17.19 -4.84
CA PRO A 27 -49.46 -17.62 -6.22
C PRO A 27 -48.05 -17.30 -6.68
N MET A 28 -47.41 -18.29 -7.30
CA MET A 28 -46.10 -18.24 -7.92
C MET A 28 -46.10 -17.19 -9.03
N GLN A 29 -45.58 -16.00 -8.75
CA GLN A 29 -45.37 -14.98 -9.78
C GLN A 29 -44.15 -15.37 -10.61
N THR A 30 -44.41 -15.80 -11.83
CA THR A 30 -43.42 -16.01 -12.90
C THR A 30 -42.74 -14.68 -13.20
N SER A 31 -41.60 -14.41 -12.57
CA SER A 31 -40.70 -13.35 -13.01
C SER A 31 -39.90 -13.89 -14.19
N THR A 32 -40.23 -13.41 -15.39
CA THR A 32 -39.36 -13.48 -16.56
C THR A 32 -38.12 -12.63 -16.29
N GLN A 33 -37.21 -13.14 -15.46
CA GLN A 33 -35.86 -12.63 -15.39
C GLN A 33 -35.17 -13.11 -16.65
N THR A 34 -35.06 -12.23 -17.66
CA THR A 34 -34.09 -12.40 -18.73
C THR A 34 -32.76 -12.69 -18.05
N GLU A 35 -32.28 -13.92 -18.19
CA GLU A 35 -30.94 -14.32 -17.81
C GLU A 35 -30.00 -13.46 -18.66
N LYS A 36 -29.64 -12.29 -18.14
CA LYS A 36 -28.53 -11.51 -18.65
C LYS A 36 -27.32 -12.40 -18.41
N LEU A 37 -26.99 -13.22 -19.41
CA LEU A 37 -25.70 -13.91 -19.50
C LEU A 37 -24.66 -12.86 -19.07
N ALA A 38 -24.06 -13.08 -17.91
CA ALA A 38 -22.93 -12.28 -17.48
C ALA A 38 -21.84 -12.56 -18.51
N VAL A 39 -21.73 -11.69 -19.52
CA VAL A 39 -20.63 -11.72 -20.47
C VAL A 39 -19.38 -11.55 -19.62
N GLN A 40 -18.65 -12.65 -19.40
CA GLN A 40 -17.35 -12.55 -18.77
C GLN A 40 -16.52 -11.60 -19.63
N PRO A 41 -15.86 -10.60 -19.03
CA PRO A 41 -15.02 -9.70 -19.79
C PRO A 41 -14.00 -10.52 -20.59
N ILE A 42 -14.00 -10.38 -21.92
CA ILE A 42 -12.97 -11.00 -22.74
C ILE A 42 -11.69 -10.20 -22.49
N HIS A 43 -10.76 -10.81 -21.78
CA HIS A 43 -9.46 -10.23 -21.52
C HIS A 43 -8.51 -10.54 -22.67
N ASN A 44 -7.66 -9.55 -22.97
CA ASN A 44 -6.62 -9.69 -23.98
C ASN A 44 -5.48 -10.58 -23.47
N PRO A 45 -4.70 -11.21 -24.36
CA PRO A 45 -3.54 -12.01 -23.97
C PRO A 45 -2.53 -11.20 -23.14
N PRO A 46 -1.85 -11.81 -22.15
CA PRO A 46 -0.78 -11.18 -21.39
C PRO A 46 0.27 -10.50 -22.28
N GLN A 47 0.61 -9.24 -21.98
CA GLN A 47 1.70 -8.53 -22.67
C GLN A 47 2.85 -8.27 -21.71
N VAL A 48 4.10 -8.40 -22.17
CA VAL A 48 5.25 -7.87 -21.42
C VAL A 48 5.31 -6.36 -21.61
N ILE A 49 5.10 -5.61 -20.53
CA ILE A 49 5.05 -4.14 -20.58
C ILE A 49 6.35 -3.48 -20.14
N TYR A 50 7.23 -4.23 -19.48
CA TYR A 50 8.54 -3.77 -19.06
C TYR A 50 9.49 -4.94 -18.81
N ARG A 51 10.75 -4.82 -19.22
CA ARG A 51 11.79 -5.82 -18.97
C ARG A 51 12.89 -5.23 -18.12
N ILE A 52 13.17 -5.86 -16.99
CA ILE A 52 14.34 -5.56 -16.17
C ILE A 52 15.55 -6.26 -16.80
N ASP A 53 15.39 -7.55 -17.16
CA ASP A 53 16.35 -8.33 -17.92
C ASP A 53 15.67 -9.50 -18.65
N LYS A 54 16.46 -10.51 -19.06
CA LYS A 54 15.98 -11.70 -19.76
C LYS A 54 14.90 -12.47 -18.98
N ASN A 55 15.09 -12.63 -17.67
CA ASN A 55 14.25 -13.50 -16.83
C ASN A 55 13.25 -12.70 -15.99
N ARG A 56 13.54 -11.42 -15.71
CA ARG A 56 12.72 -10.56 -14.83
C ARG A 56 12.01 -9.49 -15.64
N TYR A 57 10.68 -9.47 -15.56
CA TYR A 57 9.85 -8.54 -16.33
C TYR A 57 8.46 -8.36 -15.73
N LEU A 58 7.74 -7.35 -16.20
CA LEU A 58 6.36 -7.09 -15.82
C LEU A 58 5.41 -7.42 -16.96
N THR A 59 4.26 -8.00 -16.62
CA THR A 59 3.18 -8.28 -17.55
C THR A 59 1.91 -7.51 -17.20
N LEU A 60 1.20 -7.06 -18.24
CA LEU A 60 -0.18 -6.62 -18.15
C LEU A 60 -1.10 -7.79 -18.52
N GLU A 61 -2.01 -8.13 -17.63
CA GLU A 61 -2.94 -9.26 -17.75
C GLU A 61 -4.35 -8.82 -17.32
N ASP A 62 -5.36 -9.62 -17.63
CA ASP A 62 -6.75 -9.36 -17.22
C ASP A 62 -7.26 -7.97 -17.66
N TYR A 63 -6.79 -7.47 -18.81
CA TYR A 63 -7.05 -6.12 -19.32
C TYR A 63 -7.91 -6.16 -20.59
N SER A 64 -8.74 -5.14 -20.76
CA SER A 64 -9.52 -4.88 -21.99
C SER A 64 -8.93 -3.72 -22.79
N ASN A 65 -8.20 -2.81 -22.15
CA ASN A 65 -7.43 -1.74 -22.79
C ASN A 65 -6.10 -1.52 -22.06
N CYS A 66 -5.21 -0.71 -22.63
CA CYS A 66 -3.89 -0.54 -22.04
C CYS A 66 -3.86 0.17 -20.68
N ASP A 67 -4.95 0.80 -20.26
CA ASP A 67 -5.04 1.61 -19.04
C ASP A 67 -5.85 0.93 -17.93
N ASP A 68 -6.37 -0.28 -18.16
CA ASP A 68 -7.01 -1.15 -17.18
C ASP A 68 -6.21 -2.45 -16.94
N GLY A 69 -6.77 -3.36 -16.15
CA GLY A 69 -6.19 -4.68 -15.88
C GLY A 69 -5.28 -4.78 -14.67
N SER A 70 -4.50 -5.85 -14.63
CA SER A 70 -3.64 -6.24 -13.50
C SER A 70 -2.20 -6.39 -13.95
N ILE A 71 -1.28 -5.83 -13.17
CA ILE A 71 0.16 -5.95 -13.44
C ILE A 71 0.76 -7.06 -12.57
N TYR A 72 1.57 -7.91 -13.19
CA TYR A 72 2.29 -8.98 -12.51
C TYR A 72 3.79 -8.83 -12.71
N TYR A 73 4.56 -9.05 -11.64
CA TYR A 73 5.99 -9.32 -11.73
C TYR A 73 6.22 -10.80 -12.07
N ARG A 74 7.17 -11.05 -12.98
CA ARG A 74 7.56 -12.39 -13.41
C ARG A 74 9.07 -12.58 -13.26
N ASN A 75 9.46 -13.75 -12.74
CA ASN A 75 10.82 -14.25 -12.80
C ASN A 75 10.84 -15.69 -13.28
N ASP A 76 11.21 -15.91 -14.54
CA ASP A 76 11.17 -17.24 -15.16
C ASP A 76 12.18 -18.20 -14.53
N SER A 77 13.38 -17.70 -14.22
CA SER A 77 14.44 -18.52 -13.61
C SER A 77 14.05 -19.10 -12.25
N ARG A 78 13.20 -18.36 -11.52
CA ARG A 78 12.71 -18.73 -10.18
C ARG A 78 11.25 -19.18 -10.16
N LYS A 79 10.59 -19.24 -11.33
CA LYS A 79 9.16 -19.56 -11.49
C LYS A 79 8.23 -18.69 -10.61
N ILE A 80 8.55 -17.41 -10.49
CA ILE A 80 7.75 -16.46 -9.69
C ILE A 80 6.76 -15.74 -10.61
N LYS A 81 5.49 -15.66 -10.17
CA LYS A 81 4.47 -14.76 -10.69
C LYS A 81 3.77 -14.09 -9.51
N THR A 82 3.92 -12.78 -9.37
CA THR A 82 3.38 -12.03 -8.23
C THR A 82 2.55 -10.87 -8.73
N LYS A 83 1.28 -10.82 -8.30
CA LYS A 83 0.38 -9.71 -8.63
C LYS A 83 0.82 -8.46 -7.86
N LEU A 84 0.97 -7.35 -8.56
CA LEU A 84 1.18 -6.04 -7.93
C LEU A 84 -0.18 -5.43 -7.63
N TRP A 85 -0.44 -5.17 -6.35
CA TRP A 85 -1.79 -5.00 -5.81
C TRP A 85 -2.54 -3.73 -6.28
N PHE A 86 -1.85 -2.71 -6.81
CA PHE A 86 -2.44 -1.37 -7.03
C PHE A 86 -2.50 -0.87 -8.47
N LEU A 87 -2.25 -1.71 -9.48
CA LEU A 87 -1.76 -1.17 -10.75
C LEU A 87 -2.62 -1.53 -11.95
N SER A 88 -3.26 -0.50 -12.51
CA SER A 88 -3.33 -0.36 -13.96
C SER A 88 -2.09 0.39 -14.46
N LYS A 89 -1.80 0.31 -15.76
CA LYS A 89 -0.69 1.04 -16.41
C LYS A 89 -0.73 2.56 -16.10
N GLY A 90 -1.90 3.12 -15.83
CA GLY A 90 -2.07 4.54 -15.46
C GLY A 90 -1.33 4.99 -14.19
N THR A 91 -0.78 4.04 -13.41
CA THR A 91 0.04 4.30 -12.23
C THR A 91 1.54 4.11 -12.46
N MET A 92 1.97 3.80 -13.69
CA MET A 92 3.37 3.53 -14.03
C MET A 92 4.01 4.72 -14.75
N ASN A 93 3.88 5.93 -14.20
CA ASN A 93 4.30 7.17 -14.87
C ASN A 93 5.50 7.85 -14.20
N TYR A 94 6.41 7.10 -13.60
CA TYR A 94 7.61 7.68 -13.00
C TYR A 94 8.56 8.24 -14.07
N LYS A 95 8.89 9.53 -13.97
CA LYS A 95 9.76 10.28 -14.89
C LYS A 95 11.11 10.68 -14.30
N GLY A 96 11.35 10.33 -13.03
CA GLY A 96 12.62 10.61 -12.36
C GLY A 96 13.74 9.66 -12.77
N LYS A 97 14.90 9.82 -12.12
CA LYS A 97 16.05 8.93 -12.32
C LYS A 97 15.84 7.66 -11.51
N PHE A 98 15.86 6.52 -12.18
CA PHE A 98 15.78 5.22 -11.55
C PHE A 98 17.05 4.42 -11.85
N ILE A 99 17.82 4.13 -10.80
CA ILE A 99 19.14 3.49 -10.89
C ILE A 99 19.07 2.13 -10.21
N TRP A 100 19.22 1.08 -11.02
CA TRP A 100 19.32 -0.29 -10.55
C TRP A 100 20.79 -0.67 -10.36
N ALA A 101 21.31 -0.50 -9.15
CA ALA A 101 22.69 -0.82 -8.77
C ALA A 101 22.83 -2.15 -8.02
N ALA A 102 21.71 -2.78 -7.63
CA ALA A 102 21.72 -4.09 -6.99
C ALA A 102 22.23 -5.17 -7.95
N LYS A 103 23.16 -5.98 -7.47
CA LYS A 103 23.73 -7.16 -8.14
C LYS A 103 23.00 -8.43 -7.73
N ASN A 104 22.39 -8.45 -6.54
CA ASN A 104 21.53 -9.56 -6.15
C ASN A 104 20.17 -9.46 -6.86
N ASP A 105 19.60 -10.62 -7.15
CA ASP A 105 18.29 -10.72 -7.81
C ASP A 105 17.12 -10.52 -6.86
N ASP A 106 17.41 -10.45 -5.55
CA ASP A 106 16.40 -10.41 -4.49
C ASP A 106 15.82 -9.02 -4.31
N MET A 107 16.67 -8.00 -4.48
CA MET A 107 16.30 -6.61 -4.33
C MET A 107 15.69 -6.11 -5.64
N LEU A 108 14.41 -5.76 -5.58
CA LEU A 108 13.66 -5.20 -6.69
C LEU A 108 12.89 -3.98 -6.19
N ALA A 109 12.66 -3.01 -7.06
CA ALA A 109 11.64 -2.01 -6.79
C ALA A 109 11.06 -1.46 -8.08
N ILE A 110 9.81 -1.03 -8.01
CA ILE A 110 9.05 -0.52 -9.15
C ILE A 110 8.44 0.80 -8.70
N PRO A 111 8.88 1.95 -9.27
CA PRO A 111 8.33 3.24 -8.91
C PRO A 111 7.00 3.46 -9.63
N LEU A 112 5.98 3.82 -8.85
CA LEU A 112 4.60 3.93 -9.27
C LEU A 112 4.11 5.32 -8.89
N VAL A 113 3.69 6.06 -9.90
CA VAL A 113 3.24 7.44 -9.80
C VAL A 113 2.03 7.62 -10.69
N SER A 114 1.01 8.29 -10.16
CA SER A 114 -0.18 8.67 -10.92
C SER A 114 0.19 9.47 -12.17
N GLY A 115 -0.51 9.21 -13.27
CA GLY A 115 -0.35 9.98 -14.51
C GLY A 115 -0.82 11.43 -14.37
N ASP A 116 -0.29 12.31 -15.23
CA ASP A 116 -0.52 13.77 -15.19
C ASP A 116 -1.99 14.20 -15.34
N ASN A 117 -2.86 13.32 -15.87
CA ASN A 117 -4.28 13.59 -16.17
C ASN A 117 -5.23 12.53 -15.61
N ALA A 118 -4.79 11.68 -14.67
CA ALA A 118 -5.68 10.71 -14.06
C ALA A 118 -6.54 11.44 -13.01
N PRO A 119 -7.85 11.67 -13.23
CA PRO A 119 -8.71 12.09 -12.13
C PRO A 119 -8.57 11.03 -11.04
N CYS A 120 -8.44 11.45 -9.79
CA CYS A 120 -8.27 10.54 -8.66
C CYS A 120 -9.45 9.57 -8.64
N GLY A 121 -9.25 8.40 -9.25
CA GLY A 121 -10.33 7.55 -9.77
C GLY A 121 -10.91 6.58 -8.75
N ASP A 122 -10.44 6.64 -7.50
CA ASP A 122 -10.99 5.86 -6.39
C ASP A 122 -11.41 6.82 -5.25
N PRO A 123 -12.73 7.04 -5.06
CA PRO A 123 -13.26 7.81 -3.93
C PRO A 123 -12.93 7.19 -2.56
N LEU A 124 -12.57 5.91 -2.49
CA LEU A 124 -12.29 5.22 -1.23
C LEU A 124 -10.85 5.41 -0.75
N ARG A 125 -9.90 5.84 -1.59
CA ARG A 125 -8.46 5.81 -1.24
C ARG A 125 -7.61 7.00 -1.68
N GLY A 126 -8.22 8.06 -2.24
CA GLY A 126 -7.55 9.35 -2.50
C GLY A 126 -6.50 9.27 -3.61
N CYS A 127 -6.05 10.44 -4.10
CA CYS A 127 -5.00 10.54 -5.10
C CYS A 127 -3.76 9.78 -4.60
N ALA A 128 -3.44 8.64 -5.22
CA ALA A 128 -2.41 7.75 -4.72
C ALA A 128 -1.08 8.51 -4.59
N TYR A 129 -0.58 8.60 -3.35
CA TYR A 129 0.81 8.91 -3.06
C TYR A 129 1.72 8.17 -4.04
N SER A 130 2.83 8.76 -4.43
CA SER A 130 3.83 8.02 -5.17
C SER A 130 4.36 6.86 -4.32
N ILE A 131 4.29 5.65 -4.85
CA ILE A 131 4.65 4.41 -4.17
C ILE A 131 5.82 3.78 -4.89
N LEU A 132 6.80 3.33 -4.14
CA LEU A 132 7.84 2.43 -4.61
C LEU A 132 7.49 1.04 -4.08
N SER A 133 7.00 0.17 -4.97
CA SER A 133 6.71 -1.21 -4.61
C SER A 133 8.01 -2.01 -4.62
N ALA A 134 8.49 -2.39 -3.44
CA ALA A 134 9.83 -2.93 -3.23
C ALA A 134 9.79 -4.37 -2.73
N SER A 135 10.71 -5.20 -3.22
CA SER A 135 10.89 -6.58 -2.81
C SER A 135 12.33 -6.81 -2.41
N ASN A 136 12.53 -7.73 -1.46
CA ASN A 136 13.83 -8.20 -1.01
C ASN A 136 13.91 -9.73 -0.94
N ASP A 137 12.98 -10.41 -1.61
CA ASP A 137 12.86 -11.88 -1.68
C ASP A 137 12.79 -12.40 -3.12
N GLY A 138 13.25 -11.58 -4.08
CA GLY A 138 13.25 -11.91 -5.51
C GLY A 138 11.92 -11.71 -6.19
N GLY A 139 11.00 -11.00 -5.53
CA GLY A 139 9.68 -10.61 -6.04
C GLY A 139 8.57 -11.59 -5.67
N LYS A 140 8.76 -12.42 -4.63
CA LYS A 140 7.67 -13.24 -4.08
C LYS A 140 6.67 -12.38 -3.32
N THR A 141 7.18 -11.39 -2.58
CA THR A 141 6.38 -10.39 -1.89
C THR A 141 6.89 -8.99 -2.22
N PHE A 142 5.97 -8.02 -2.15
CA PHE A 142 6.26 -6.61 -2.34
C PHE A 142 5.67 -5.79 -1.19
N ASN A 143 6.43 -4.82 -0.71
CA ASN A 143 6.05 -3.87 0.31
C ASN A 143 6.14 -2.45 -0.25
N ASP A 144 5.19 -1.60 0.13
CA ASP A 144 5.09 -0.26 -0.43
C ASP A 144 5.84 0.76 0.40
N ILE A 145 6.74 1.48 -0.25
CA ILE A 145 7.43 2.65 0.31
C ILE A 145 6.80 3.90 -0.30
N LYS A 146 6.17 4.74 0.53
CA LYS A 146 5.60 6.01 0.06
C LYS A 146 6.70 7.06 -0.09
N PHE A 147 6.64 7.84 -1.18
CA PHE A 147 7.45 9.03 -1.38
C PHE A 147 6.60 10.21 -1.85
N ARG A 148 7.17 11.43 -1.76
CA ARG A 148 6.41 12.68 -1.76
C ARG A 148 6.16 13.29 -3.15
N ALA A 149 6.40 12.55 -4.24
CA ALA A 149 6.01 13.06 -5.55
C ALA A 149 4.47 13.07 -5.63
N THR A 150 3.91 14.21 -6.02
CA THR A 150 2.46 14.42 -6.11
C THR A 150 1.86 13.80 -7.36
N ASP A 151 2.66 13.72 -8.42
CA ASP A 151 2.28 13.28 -9.75
C ASP A 151 3.52 12.93 -10.58
N SER A 152 3.26 12.47 -11.81
CA SER A 152 4.28 12.07 -12.76
C SER A 152 5.27 13.20 -13.12
N LEU A 153 4.82 14.45 -13.23
CA LEU A 153 5.68 15.59 -13.50
C LEU A 153 6.62 15.88 -12.33
N ALA A 154 6.10 15.94 -11.11
CA ALA A 154 6.87 16.13 -9.87
C ALA A 154 7.88 15.00 -9.64
N SER A 155 7.61 13.79 -10.15
CA SER A 155 8.54 12.67 -10.03
C SER A 155 9.87 12.87 -10.75
N LYS A 156 9.97 13.82 -11.71
CA LYS A 156 11.24 14.18 -12.40
C LYS A 156 12.33 14.62 -11.44
N ASP A 157 11.95 15.22 -10.32
CA ASP A 157 12.86 15.75 -9.31
C ASP A 157 13.45 14.65 -8.41
N TYR A 158 13.03 13.41 -8.62
CA TYR A 158 13.41 12.29 -7.78
C TYR A 158 14.50 11.46 -8.45
N THR A 159 15.41 10.97 -7.61
CA THR A 159 16.36 9.91 -7.92
C THR A 159 16.12 8.78 -6.95
N ILE A 160 15.76 7.61 -7.48
CA ILE A 160 15.59 6.37 -6.73
C ILE A 160 16.74 5.44 -7.10
N VAL A 161 17.40 4.91 -6.08
CA VAL A 161 18.57 4.04 -6.22
C VAL A 161 18.32 2.75 -5.46
N ILE A 162 18.42 1.63 -6.14
CA ILE A 162 18.33 0.31 -5.55
C ILE A 162 19.73 -0.28 -5.47
N SER A 163 20.17 -0.67 -4.27
CA SER A 163 21.44 -1.37 -4.03
C SER A 163 21.19 -2.71 -3.33
N ASP A 164 22.23 -3.54 -3.19
CA ASP A 164 22.09 -4.88 -2.62
C ASP A 164 21.48 -4.92 -1.20
N ASN A 165 21.66 -3.85 -0.43
CA ASN A 165 21.31 -3.80 0.98
C ASN A 165 20.40 -2.61 1.36
N ALA A 166 20.14 -1.69 0.43
CA ALA A 166 19.37 -0.49 0.71
C ALA A 166 18.69 0.09 -0.54
N ILE A 167 17.60 0.81 -0.30
CA ILE A 167 16.96 1.70 -1.27
C ILE A 167 17.19 3.13 -0.82
N TYR A 168 17.52 4.02 -1.75
CA TYR A 168 17.64 5.45 -1.50
C TYR A 168 16.64 6.21 -2.36
N ILE A 169 15.95 7.17 -1.76
CA ILE A 169 15.03 8.07 -2.46
C ILE A 169 15.48 9.50 -2.18
N LYS A 170 15.88 10.24 -3.21
CA LYS A 170 16.37 11.63 -3.08
C LYS A 170 15.53 12.53 -3.98
N SER A 171 15.00 13.61 -3.43
CA SER A 171 14.47 14.73 -4.21
C SER A 171 15.53 15.82 -4.36
N ILE A 172 15.39 16.69 -5.36
CA ILE A 172 16.19 17.92 -5.43
C ILE A 172 15.98 18.83 -4.19
N ASN A 173 14.82 18.76 -3.54
CA ASN A 173 14.43 19.70 -2.48
C ASN A 173 14.81 19.26 -1.06
N TYR A 174 15.16 17.98 -0.84
CA TYR A 174 15.45 17.45 0.50
C TYR A 174 16.42 16.29 0.42
N ASN A 175 17.11 15.95 1.52
CA ASN A 175 18.16 14.91 1.57
C ASN A 175 17.64 13.52 1.17
N ALA A 176 18.56 12.58 0.98
CA ALA A 176 18.14 11.22 0.64
C ALA A 176 17.42 10.62 1.85
N ASP A 177 16.39 9.82 1.60
CA ASP A 177 15.83 8.89 2.56
C ASP A 177 16.45 7.51 2.29
N LYS A 178 17.02 6.87 3.31
CA LYS A 178 17.59 5.52 3.21
C LYS A 178 16.67 4.49 3.84
N TYR A 179 16.31 3.48 3.06
CA TYR A 179 15.54 2.34 3.50
C TYR A 179 16.42 1.10 3.53
N VAL A 180 16.38 0.37 4.65
CA VAL A 180 17.05 -0.92 4.82
C VAL A 180 16.04 -1.96 5.28
N ARG A 181 16.37 -3.23 5.07
CA ARG A 181 15.56 -4.35 5.55
C ARG A 181 15.76 -4.56 7.07
N ASN A 182 14.67 -4.74 7.80
CA ASN A 182 14.69 -5.24 9.18
C ASN A 182 14.61 -6.79 9.22
N ASN A 183 14.68 -7.38 10.41
CA ASN A 183 14.66 -8.84 10.56
C ASN A 183 13.35 -9.52 10.10
N GLU A 184 12.27 -8.75 9.97
CA GLU A 184 10.96 -9.22 9.50
C GLU A 184 10.79 -9.08 7.99
N GLY A 185 11.80 -8.56 7.28
CA GLY A 185 11.72 -8.32 5.84
C GLY A 185 11.09 -6.96 5.46
N ALA A 186 10.68 -6.13 6.42
CA ALA A 186 10.13 -4.81 6.16
C ALA A 186 11.22 -3.78 5.84
N PHE A 187 10.90 -2.82 4.97
CA PHE A 187 11.77 -1.67 4.70
C PHE A 187 11.54 -0.58 5.74
N ILE A 188 12.60 -0.24 6.48
CA ILE A 188 12.59 0.76 7.54
C ILE A 188 13.60 1.86 7.24
N GLN A 189 13.38 3.06 7.81
CA GLN A 189 14.32 4.17 7.74
C GLN A 189 15.13 4.25 9.04
N PRO A 190 16.40 3.81 9.07
CA PRO A 190 17.20 3.79 10.31
C PRO A 190 17.35 5.17 10.94
N ARG A 191 17.52 6.19 10.10
CA ARG A 191 17.65 7.58 10.55
C ARG A 191 16.40 8.07 11.27
N GLU A 192 15.22 7.88 10.69
CA GLU A 192 13.95 8.27 11.30
C GLU A 192 13.67 7.50 12.59
N LEU A 193 14.00 6.21 12.65
CA LEU A 193 13.91 5.41 13.89
C LEU A 193 14.83 5.97 14.98
N SER A 194 16.06 6.37 14.62
CA SER A 194 17.00 6.98 15.56
C SER A 194 16.48 8.32 16.08
N ILE A 195 15.99 9.19 15.20
CA ILE A 195 15.40 10.48 15.58
C ILE A 195 14.23 10.27 16.52
N ASN A 196 13.29 9.38 16.17
CA ASN A 196 12.11 9.11 16.98
C ASN A 196 12.49 8.56 18.36
N ASN A 197 13.50 7.70 18.45
CA ASN A 197 13.98 7.18 19.73
C ASN A 197 14.62 8.27 20.61
N ILE A 198 15.44 9.15 20.03
CA ILE A 198 16.03 10.29 20.76
C ILE A 198 14.92 11.25 21.21
N PHE A 199 13.99 11.56 20.30
CA PHE A 199 12.89 12.47 20.55
C PHE A 199 11.99 11.97 21.66
N TYR A 200 11.54 10.72 21.58
CA TYR A 200 10.75 10.07 22.63
C TYR A 200 11.40 10.17 24.01
N LYS A 201 12.70 9.84 24.13
CA LYS A 201 13.42 9.95 25.40
C LYS A 201 13.46 11.38 25.94
N LYS A 202 13.62 12.38 25.06
CA LYS A 202 13.64 13.79 25.47
C LYS A 202 12.25 14.29 25.87
N LEU A 203 11.18 13.83 25.22
CA LEU A 203 9.80 14.13 25.62
C LEU A 203 9.51 13.63 27.04
N LEU A 204 9.91 12.40 27.36
CA LEU A 204 9.82 11.87 28.72
C LEU A 204 10.64 12.70 29.71
N ALA A 205 11.87 13.10 29.34
CA ALA A 205 12.73 13.94 30.19
C ALA A 205 12.18 15.36 30.41
N MET A 206 11.34 15.87 29.50
CA MET A 206 10.59 17.12 29.67
C MET A 206 9.41 16.99 30.64
N GLY A 207 9.13 15.77 31.14
CA GLY A 207 8.01 15.50 32.05
C GLY A 207 6.68 15.21 31.34
N ILE A 208 6.70 14.93 30.03
CA ILE A 208 5.50 14.50 29.30
C ILE A 208 5.21 13.03 29.68
N PRO A 209 4.01 12.70 30.19
CA PRO A 209 3.65 11.33 30.54
C PRO A 209 3.65 10.38 29.32
N ASP A 210 4.10 9.13 29.50
CA ASP A 210 4.19 8.14 28.40
C ASP A 210 2.83 7.85 27.75
N ASP A 211 1.75 7.82 28.54
CA ASP A 211 0.40 7.57 28.05
C ASP A 211 -0.18 8.75 27.26
N ALA A 212 0.44 9.92 27.31
CA ALA A 212 0.12 11.06 26.47
C ALA A 212 0.89 11.07 25.13
N LEU A 213 1.80 10.11 24.90
CA LEU A 213 2.62 10.04 23.69
C LEU A 213 2.08 8.97 22.72
N ASP A 214 1.74 9.35 21.49
CA ASP A 214 1.50 8.39 20.42
C ASP A 214 2.83 7.87 19.86
N LYS A 215 3.12 6.59 20.10
CA LYS A 215 4.33 5.92 19.59
C LYS A 215 4.40 5.86 18.05
N LYS A 216 3.27 6.06 17.35
CA LYS A 216 3.21 6.14 15.88
C LYS A 216 3.43 7.56 15.36
N ASN A 217 3.08 8.57 16.15
CA ASN A 217 3.25 9.98 15.80
C ASN A 217 3.63 10.81 17.02
N LEU A 218 4.93 10.82 17.34
CA LEU A 218 5.45 11.49 18.55
C LEU A 218 5.26 13.02 18.55
N LEU A 219 4.96 13.63 17.40
CA LEU A 219 4.60 15.05 17.32
C LEU A 219 3.18 15.32 17.80
N ASP A 220 2.32 14.31 17.81
CA ASP A 220 0.93 14.40 18.24
C ASP A 220 0.81 13.99 19.71
N VAL A 221 1.31 14.87 20.58
CA VAL A 221 1.16 14.72 22.03
C VAL A 221 -0.31 14.93 22.38
N ASN A 222 -0.91 13.99 23.11
CA ASN A 222 -2.35 14.01 23.41
C ASN A 222 -2.71 15.12 24.40
N GLY A 223 -2.97 16.31 23.88
CA GLY A 223 -3.32 17.50 24.67
C GLY A 223 -4.60 17.33 25.49
N SER A 224 -5.55 16.52 25.03
CA SER A 224 -6.78 16.21 25.77
C SER A 224 -6.49 15.40 27.04
N LEU A 225 -5.62 14.40 26.94
CA LEU A 225 -5.18 13.64 28.11
C LEU A 225 -4.38 14.52 29.07
N LEU A 226 -3.49 15.37 28.53
CA LEU A 226 -2.71 16.31 29.34
C LEU A 226 -3.59 17.30 30.11
N SER A 227 -4.64 17.85 29.51
CA SER A 227 -5.54 18.79 30.19
C SER A 227 -6.44 18.08 31.21
N THR A 228 -7.04 16.95 30.86
CA THR A 228 -8.03 16.27 31.69
C THR A 228 -7.43 15.48 32.86
N LYS A 229 -6.31 14.78 32.62
CA LYS A 229 -5.69 13.89 33.62
C LYS A 229 -4.52 14.55 34.34
N TYR A 230 -3.76 15.39 33.64
CA TYR A 230 -2.54 16.02 34.16
C TYR A 230 -2.69 17.53 34.41
N SER A 231 -3.90 18.06 34.24
CA SER A 231 -4.28 19.43 34.57
C SER A 231 -3.45 20.51 33.86
N TYR A 232 -2.97 20.24 32.64
CA TYR A 232 -2.31 21.25 31.82
C TYR A 232 -3.31 22.34 31.40
N THR A 233 -2.95 23.61 31.55
CA THR A 233 -3.72 24.75 31.03
C THR A 233 -3.55 24.90 29.52
N ASN A 234 -4.43 25.66 28.87
CA ASN A 234 -4.32 25.93 27.44
C ASN A 234 -3.01 26.65 27.08
N GLU A 235 -2.54 27.58 27.94
CA GLU A 235 -1.25 28.26 27.76
C GLU A 235 -0.09 27.27 27.86
N GLN A 236 -0.13 26.34 28.83
CA GLN A 236 0.88 25.30 28.98
C GLN A 236 0.90 24.35 27.78
N LEU A 237 -0.27 23.96 27.25
CA LEU A 237 -0.36 23.13 26.05
C LEU A 237 0.18 23.83 24.80
N SER A 238 -0.11 25.12 24.65
CA SER A 238 0.40 25.92 23.52
C SER A 238 1.93 26.07 23.58
N ASP A 239 2.47 26.43 24.75
CA ASP A 239 3.92 26.52 24.97
C ASP A 239 4.61 25.15 24.79
N LEU A 240 3.99 24.08 25.29
CA LEU A 240 4.48 22.72 25.10
C LEU A 240 4.56 22.36 23.61
N GLY A 241 3.52 22.64 22.83
CA GLY A 241 3.50 22.35 21.39
C GLY A 241 4.67 23.01 20.64
N ASN A 242 4.96 24.27 20.96
CA ASN A 242 6.10 24.99 20.40
C ASN A 242 7.44 24.35 20.78
N LYS A 243 7.61 23.99 22.06
CA LYS A 243 8.82 23.33 22.56
C LYS A 243 9.04 21.95 21.94
N VAL A 244 7.98 21.15 21.83
CA VAL A 244 7.98 19.82 21.22
C VAL A 244 8.38 19.91 19.75
N SER A 245 7.79 20.84 19.00
CA SER A 245 8.12 21.09 17.60
C SER A 245 9.58 21.53 17.42
N ALA A 246 10.02 22.55 18.16
CA ALA A 246 11.39 23.05 18.11
C ALA A 246 12.41 21.94 18.44
N LEU A 247 12.11 21.13 19.46
CA LEU A 247 12.95 20.00 19.84
C LEU A 247 13.06 18.94 18.74
N TYR A 248 11.95 18.60 18.08
CA TYR A 248 11.96 17.63 16.98
C TYR A 248 12.88 18.09 15.85
N TYR A 249 12.76 19.35 15.43
CA TYR A 249 13.59 19.91 14.36
C TYR A 249 15.07 20.03 14.78
N ASP A 250 15.36 20.43 16.02
CA ASP A 250 16.74 20.43 16.54
C ASP A 250 17.38 19.03 16.47
N ILE A 251 16.68 17.99 16.92
CA ILE A 251 17.18 16.61 16.83
C ILE A 251 17.36 16.20 15.36
N ARG A 252 16.36 16.50 14.51
CA ARG A 252 16.38 16.13 13.10
C ARG A 252 17.55 16.78 12.37
N ASP A 253 17.80 18.07 12.61
CA ASP A 253 18.83 18.83 11.90
C ASP A 253 20.24 18.45 12.36
N ASN A 254 20.39 18.10 13.64
CA ASN A 254 21.65 17.60 14.20
C ASN A 254 21.89 16.10 13.94
N THR A 255 20.90 15.34 13.47
CA THR A 255 21.08 13.93 13.11
C THR A 255 21.67 13.81 11.69
N PRO A 256 22.79 13.08 11.51
CA PRO A 256 23.43 12.90 10.21
C PRO A 256 22.43 12.53 9.10
N GLN A 257 22.56 13.20 7.97
CA GLN A 257 21.68 13.03 6.82
C GLN A 257 22.10 11.79 6.02
N ASP A 258 21.11 11.06 5.52
CA ASP A 258 21.40 9.97 4.58
C ASP A 258 21.90 10.55 3.26
N THR A 259 22.87 9.85 2.66
CA THR A 259 23.47 10.22 1.38
C THR A 259 23.41 9.03 0.43
N ILE A 260 23.21 9.32 -0.86
CA ILE A 260 23.35 8.30 -1.89
C ILE A 260 24.85 7.97 -2.00
N PRO A 261 25.24 6.69 -1.87
CA PRO A 261 26.64 6.30 -2.04
C PRO A 261 27.11 6.69 -3.44
N LYS A 262 28.42 7.00 -3.59
CA LYS A 262 29.03 7.18 -4.90
C LYS A 262 28.96 5.84 -5.64
N LEU A 263 27.94 5.68 -6.47
CA LEU A 263 27.80 4.52 -7.32
C LEU A 263 28.60 4.75 -8.60
N MET A 264 29.33 3.72 -9.04
CA MET A 264 29.85 3.68 -10.40
C MET A 264 28.69 3.83 -11.40
N PRO A 265 28.92 4.36 -12.61
CA PRO A 265 27.82 4.61 -13.56
C PRO A 265 27.12 3.28 -13.90
N PHE A 266 25.99 3.03 -13.24
CA PHE A 266 25.07 1.97 -13.63
C PHE A 266 24.20 2.49 -14.76
N PRO A 267 23.84 1.64 -15.73
CA PRO A 267 22.93 2.04 -16.79
C PRO A 267 21.61 2.49 -16.15
N GLN A 268 21.16 3.68 -16.53
CA GLN A 268 19.82 4.13 -16.20
C GLN A 268 18.85 3.14 -16.83
N SER A 269 18.00 2.50 -16.02
CA SER A 269 16.97 1.63 -16.56
C SER A 269 15.89 2.49 -17.21
N ALA A 270 15.44 2.10 -18.40
CA ALA A 270 14.30 2.77 -19.02
C ALA A 270 13.09 2.65 -18.08
N THR A 271 12.42 3.73 -17.71
CA THR A 271 11.21 3.66 -16.87
C THR A 271 9.94 3.63 -17.72
N GLN A 272 10.09 3.49 -19.05
CA GLN A 272 8.99 3.59 -19.98
C GLN A 272 8.31 2.24 -20.17
N PHE A 273 7.07 2.15 -19.69
CA PHE A 273 6.20 0.99 -19.84
C PHE A 273 5.46 1.08 -21.19
N THR A 274 5.52 0.01 -21.98
CA THR A 274 4.92 -0.03 -23.32
C THR A 274 3.80 -1.07 -23.37
N CYS A 275 2.60 -0.65 -23.76
CA CYS A 275 1.50 -1.56 -24.08
C CYS A 275 1.25 -1.50 -25.59
N ASN A 276 1.19 -2.67 -26.22
CA ASN A 276 0.96 -2.79 -27.65
C ASN A 276 -0.55 -2.74 -27.93
N THR A 277 -1.02 -1.59 -28.40
CA THR A 277 -2.44 -1.38 -28.77
C THR A 277 -2.86 -2.18 -30.00
N ALA A 278 -1.93 -2.62 -30.85
CA ALA A 278 -2.24 -3.47 -32.01
C ALA A 278 -2.64 -4.90 -31.61
N LEU A 279 -2.36 -5.32 -30.37
CA LEU A 279 -2.84 -6.59 -29.81
C LEU A 279 -4.25 -6.47 -29.21
N LEU A 280 -4.82 -5.26 -29.15
CA LEU A 280 -6.21 -5.08 -28.77
C LEU A 280 -7.10 -5.48 -29.96
N PRO A 281 -8.10 -6.36 -29.78
CA PRO A 281 -9.06 -6.65 -30.83
C PRO A 281 -9.76 -5.34 -31.21
N THR A 282 -9.76 -5.02 -32.51
CA THR A 282 -10.58 -3.93 -33.04
C THR A 282 -12.03 -4.21 -32.62
N GLN A 283 -12.63 -3.32 -31.82
CA GLN A 283 -14.08 -3.37 -31.63
C GLN A 283 -14.71 -3.45 -33.03
N PRO A 284 -15.66 -4.39 -33.27
CA PRO A 284 -16.39 -4.37 -34.52
C PRO A 284 -16.98 -2.97 -34.66
N LYS A 285 -16.62 -2.26 -35.74
CA LYS A 285 -17.36 -1.07 -36.14
C LYS A 285 -18.81 -1.53 -36.22
N ASN A 286 -19.67 -1.02 -35.34
CA ASN A 286 -21.10 -1.16 -35.52
C ASN A 286 -21.40 -0.60 -36.91
N GLN A 287 -21.61 -1.49 -37.87
CA GLN A 287 -22.25 -1.15 -39.13
C GLN A 287 -23.73 -0.96 -38.77
N GLY A 288 -24.05 0.27 -38.37
CA GLY A 288 -25.40 0.82 -38.39
C GLY A 288 -25.53 1.74 -39.58
#